data_AF-A0A1Y6EB82-F1
#
_entry.id   AF-A0A1Y6EB82-F1
#
_cell.length_a   1.000
_cell.length_b   1.000
_cell.length_c   1.000
_cell.angle_alpha   90.00
_cell.angle_beta   90.00
_cell.angle_gamma   90.00
#
_symmetry.space_group_name_H-M   'P 1'
#
loop_
_entity.id
_entity.type
_entity.pdbx_description
1 polymer ?
#
loop_
_entity_poly.entity_id
_entity_poly.type
_entity_poly.pdbx_seq_one_letter_code
_entity_poly.pdbx_strand_id
1 'polypeptide(L)'
;MKQLFAAAAVTTMALGFASPALADNHKADWKAQSPEVVETNAQGKATKVKVGDKVYDVCMKNDQDGCINPRAAGLNWGNRPLTYWPGQPASSM
;
A
#
# COMPACT_ATOMS: atom_id res chain seq x y z
N MET A 1 -68.98 16.52 23.38
CA MET A 1 -68.69 15.08 23.28
C MET A 1 -67.21 14.91 22.98
N LYS A 2 -66.53 14.14 23.83
CA LYS A 2 -65.12 13.76 23.72
C LYS A 2 -64.97 12.77 22.55
N GLN A 3 -64.02 13.01 21.65
CA GLN A 3 -63.41 11.95 20.86
C GLN A 3 -61.89 12.19 20.87
N LEU A 4 -61.20 11.23 21.47
CA LEU A 4 -59.75 11.10 21.51
C LEU A 4 -59.26 10.45 20.20
N PHE A 5 -57.93 10.21 20.13
CA PHE A 5 -57.19 9.42 19.14
C PHE A 5 -56.67 10.25 17.94
N ALA A 6 -55.39 10.22 17.56
CA ALA A 6 -54.24 9.45 18.02
C ALA A 6 -52.96 10.20 17.63
N ALA A 7 -51.95 10.14 18.50
CA ALA A 7 -50.59 10.49 18.16
C ALA A 7 -50.03 9.45 17.18
N ALA A 8 -49.67 9.87 15.97
CA ALA A 8 -48.78 9.11 15.09
C ALA A 8 -47.47 9.89 14.96
N ALA A 9 -46.52 9.58 15.84
CA ALA A 9 -45.14 10.03 15.68
C ALA A 9 -44.58 9.30 14.45
N VAL A 10 -44.48 10.01 13.32
CA VAL A 10 -43.84 9.50 12.11
C VAL A 10 -42.33 9.57 12.35
N THR A 11 -41.74 8.47 12.81
CA THR A 11 -40.30 8.28 12.84
C THR A 11 -39.81 8.13 11.40
N THR A 12 -39.37 9.24 10.81
CA THR A 12 -38.61 9.22 9.54
C THR A 12 -37.24 8.61 9.80
N MET A 13 -37.11 7.29 9.66
CA MET A 13 -35.81 6.63 9.54
C MET A 13 -35.19 7.05 8.20
N ALA A 14 -34.32 8.05 8.23
CA ALA A 14 -33.45 8.37 7.11
C ALA A 14 -32.44 7.23 6.95
N LEU A 15 -32.72 6.30 6.04
CA LEU A 15 -31.75 5.32 5.57
C LEU A 15 -30.67 6.07 4.79
N GLY A 16 -29.59 6.44 5.49
CA GLY A 16 -28.38 6.93 4.87
C GLY A 16 -27.74 5.81 4.06
N PHE A 17 -28.02 5.76 2.76
CA PHE A 17 -27.34 4.86 1.85
C PHE A 17 -25.88 5.33 1.70
N ALA A 18 -24.99 4.80 2.52
CA ALA A 18 -23.56 4.87 2.24
C ALA A 18 -23.33 4.13 0.92
N SER A 19 -22.99 4.88 -0.14
CA SER A 19 -22.61 4.26 -1.41
C SER A 19 -21.35 3.41 -1.17
N PRO A 20 -21.28 2.18 -1.69
CA PRO A 20 -20.04 1.41 -1.61
C PRO A 20 -18.96 2.19 -2.34
N ALA A 21 -17.85 2.48 -1.67
CA ALA A 21 -16.66 2.98 -2.32
C ALA A 21 -16.18 1.89 -3.29
N LEU A 22 -16.33 2.12 -4.59
CA LEU A 22 -15.74 1.25 -5.60
C LEU A 22 -14.22 1.40 -5.50
N ALA A 23 -13.56 0.37 -4.99
CA ALA A 23 -12.11 0.27 -5.04
C ALA A 23 -11.69 0.19 -6.51
N ASP A 24 -11.09 1.27 -7.01
CA ASP A 24 -10.59 1.33 -8.37
C ASP A 24 -9.44 0.33 -8.50
N ASN A 25 -9.69 -0.76 -9.22
CA ASN A 25 -8.69 -1.78 -9.51
C ASN A 25 -7.82 -1.28 -10.64
N HIS A 26 -7.08 -0.20 -10.39
CA HIS A 26 -5.96 0.19 -11.22
C HIS A 26 -4.91 -0.92 -11.09
N LYS A 27 -5.03 -1.93 -11.96
CA LYS A 27 -3.93 -2.81 -12.33
C LYS A 27 -2.91 -1.90 -12.99
N ALA A 28 -2.14 -1.17 -12.19
CA ALA A 28 -0.97 -0.48 -12.69
C ALA A 28 -0.07 -1.60 -13.21
N ASP A 29 0.19 -1.57 -14.52
CA ASP A 29 1.25 -2.36 -15.14
C ASP A 29 2.58 -1.83 -14.62
N TRP A 30 2.87 -2.04 -13.34
CA TRP A 30 4.16 -1.80 -12.74
C TRP A 30 5.10 -2.87 -13.29
N LYS A 31 5.72 -2.55 -14.43
CA LYS A 31 7.02 -3.13 -14.74
C LYS A 31 8.04 -2.28 -14.03
N ALA A 32 8.67 -2.84 -12.99
CA ALA A 32 9.92 -2.29 -12.49
C ALA A 32 10.85 -2.14 -13.70
N GLN A 33 11.25 -0.90 -13.99
CA GLN A 33 12.30 -0.67 -14.97
C GLN A 33 13.52 -1.49 -14.54
N SER A 34 14.14 -2.20 -15.48
CA SER A 34 15.35 -2.95 -15.16
C SER A 34 16.40 -1.97 -14.64
N PRO A 35 16.94 -2.18 -13.42
CA PRO A 35 17.90 -1.24 -12.85
C PRO A 35 19.20 -1.31 -13.63
N GLU A 36 19.84 -0.15 -13.78
CA GLU A 36 21.24 -0.10 -14.16
C GLU A 36 22.08 -0.23 -12.88
N VAL A 37 22.94 -1.26 -12.81
CA VAL A 37 23.80 -1.50 -11.66
C VAL A 37 25.01 -0.57 -11.74
N VAL A 38 25.19 0.28 -10.72
CA VAL A 38 26.27 1.27 -10.66
C VAL A 38 27.47 0.72 -9.90
N GLU A 39 27.22 -0.02 -8.83
CA GLU A 39 28.26 -0.54 -7.94
C GLU A 39 27.86 -1.91 -7.41
N THR A 40 28.84 -2.80 -7.24
CA THR A 40 28.65 -4.13 -6.63
C THR A 40 29.66 -4.38 -5.53
N ASN A 41 29.25 -5.12 -4.49
CA ASN A 41 30.14 -5.58 -3.42
C ASN A 41 31.01 -6.79 -3.85
N ALA A 42 31.90 -7.23 -2.95
CA ALA A 42 32.78 -8.39 -3.16
C ALA A 42 32.05 -9.73 -3.39
N GLN A 43 30.75 -9.80 -3.09
CA GLN A 43 29.90 -10.97 -3.31
C GLN A 43 29.13 -10.88 -4.64
N GLY A 44 29.37 -9.84 -5.46
CA GLY A 44 28.68 -9.60 -6.72
C GLY A 44 27.25 -9.07 -6.57
N LYS A 45 26.86 -8.55 -5.40
CA LYS A 45 25.54 -7.93 -5.18
C LYS A 45 25.60 -6.44 -5.43
N ALA A 46 24.60 -5.91 -6.14
CA ALA A 46 24.47 -4.48 -6.39
C ALA A 46 24.27 -3.70 -5.07
N THR A 47 25.15 -2.75 -4.79
CA THR A 47 25.09 -1.83 -3.64
C THR A 47 24.47 -0.49 -4.03
N LYS A 48 24.62 -0.07 -5.30
CA LYS A 48 23.95 1.09 -5.87
C LYS A 48 23.34 0.76 -7.22
N VAL A 49 22.15 1.29 -7.43
CA VAL A 49 21.38 1.10 -8.66
C VAL A 49 20.80 2.42 -9.11
N LYS A 50 20.78 2.63 -10.42
CA LYS A 50 20.08 3.73 -11.04
C LYS A 50 18.69 3.25 -11.47
N VAL A 51 17.67 3.93 -10.97
CA VAL A 51 16.26 3.68 -11.29
C VAL A 51 15.70 5.00 -11.84
N GLY A 52 15.34 5.00 -13.13
CA GLY A 52 15.10 6.24 -13.88
C GLY A 52 16.36 7.11 -13.91
N ASP A 53 16.26 8.36 -13.46
CA ASP A 53 17.37 9.32 -13.45
C ASP A 53 18.09 9.44 -12.11
N LYS A 54 17.72 8.64 -11.11
CA LYS A 54 18.24 8.73 -9.74
C LYS A 54 19.02 7.48 -9.37
N VAL A 55 20.13 7.70 -8.66
CA VAL A 55 20.93 6.63 -8.04
C VAL A 55 20.45 6.43 -6.62
N TYR A 56 20.22 5.17 -6.26
CA TYR A 56 19.76 4.74 -4.94
C TYR A 56 20.72 3.71 -4.36
N ASP A 57 20.96 3.79 -3.06
CA ASP A 57 21.61 2.73 -2.30
C ASP A 57 20.65 1.55 -2.10
N VAL A 58 21.12 0.33 -2.28
CA VAL A 58 20.31 -0.88 -2.17
C VAL A 58 20.35 -1.43 -0.75
N CYS A 59 19.19 -1.73 -0.18
CA CYS A 59 19.11 -2.30 1.16
C CYS A 59 19.80 -3.66 1.23
N MET A 60 20.78 -3.76 2.12
CA MET A 60 21.42 -5.02 2.48
C MET A 60 20.72 -5.65 3.68
N LYS A 61 21.23 -6.79 4.13
CA LYS A 61 20.54 -7.69 5.07
C LYS A 61 20.10 -7.00 6.38
N ASN A 62 20.81 -5.97 6.81
CA ASN A 62 20.60 -5.29 8.07
C ASN A 62 20.02 -3.87 7.92
N ASP A 63 19.86 -3.38 6.69
CA ASP A 63 19.38 -2.02 6.42
C ASP A 63 17.89 -2.09 6.08
N GLN A 64 17.08 -1.32 6.78
CA GLN A 64 15.63 -1.25 6.56
C GLN A 64 15.18 0.13 6.07
N ASP A 65 15.92 1.18 6.44
CA ASP A 65 15.59 2.57 6.14
C ASP A 65 16.72 3.25 5.32
N GLY A 66 16.36 4.28 4.57
CA GLY A 66 17.32 5.09 3.80
C GLY A 66 17.85 4.45 2.51
N CYS A 67 17.37 3.25 2.16
CA CYS A 67 17.79 2.50 0.99
C CYS A 67 16.57 1.99 0.20
N ILE A 68 16.77 1.64 -1.08
CA ILE A 68 15.74 1.00 -1.89
C ILE A 68 15.75 -0.52 -1.67
N ASN A 69 14.57 -1.11 -1.48
CA ASN A 69 14.44 -2.56 -1.43
C ASN A 69 14.90 -3.17 -2.77
N PRO A 70 15.70 -4.26 -2.77
CA PRO A 70 16.23 -4.84 -4.00
C PRO A 70 15.15 -5.20 -5.04
N ARG A 71 13.98 -5.70 -4.62
CA ARG A 71 12.88 -5.98 -5.57
C ARG A 71 12.19 -4.74 -6.09
N ALA A 72 12.08 -3.71 -5.26
CA ALA A 72 11.56 -2.41 -5.71
C ALA A 72 12.50 -1.77 -6.74
N ALA A 73 13.81 -1.99 -6.60
CA ALA A 73 14.80 -1.62 -7.59
C ALA A 73 14.79 -2.50 -8.86
N GLY A 74 14.01 -3.58 -8.92
CA GLY A 74 13.99 -4.49 -10.07
C GLY A 74 15.12 -5.55 -10.08
N LEU A 75 15.81 -5.74 -8.96
CA LEU A 75 16.74 -6.86 -8.76
C LEU A 75 15.99 -8.14 -8.39
N ASN A 76 16.60 -9.30 -8.65
CA ASN A 76 15.98 -10.62 -8.46
C ASN A 76 16.13 -11.22 -7.05
N TRP A 77 16.53 -10.41 -6.05
CA TRP A 77 16.76 -10.85 -4.66
C TRP A 77 16.08 -9.91 -3.65
N GLY A 78 16.26 -10.12 -2.34
CA GLY A 78 15.71 -9.26 -1.27
C GLY A 78 14.42 -9.79 -0.65
N ASN A 79 13.59 -8.89 -0.10
CA ASN A 79 12.25 -9.21 0.43
C ASN A 79 11.16 -8.92 -0.61
N ARG A 80 10.02 -9.60 -0.55
CA ARG A 80 8.84 -9.26 -1.37
C ARG A 80 7.96 -8.29 -0.58
N PRO A 81 7.37 -7.28 -1.23
CA PRO A 81 6.39 -6.43 -0.57
C PRO A 81 5.24 -7.30 -0.06
N LEU A 82 4.77 -7.01 1.15
CA LEU A 82 3.60 -7.65 1.71
C LEU A 82 2.36 -7.16 0.95
N THR A 83 1.50 -8.09 0.55
CA THR A 83 0.20 -7.78 -0.07
C THR A 83 -0.92 -7.65 0.95
N TYR A 84 -0.64 -7.94 2.22
CA TYR A 84 -1.56 -7.83 3.34
C TYR A 84 -0.82 -7.42 4.61
N TRP A 85 -1.53 -6.78 5.53
CA TRP A 85 -1.00 -6.49 6.85
C TRP A 85 -1.27 -7.69 7.78
N PRO A 86 -0.25 -8.34 8.36
CA PRO A 86 -0.43 -9.55 9.16
C PRO A 86 -0.94 -9.29 10.59
N GLY A 87 -1.01 -8.03 11.01
CA GLY A 87 -1.53 -7.63 12.33
C GLY A 87 -2.95 -7.09 12.29
N GLN A 88 -3.47 -6.66 13.44
CA GLN A 88 -4.65 -5.81 13.46
C GLN A 88 -4.34 -4.45 12.81
N PRO A 89 -5.31 -3.79 12.17
CA PRO A 89 -5.10 -2.47 11.60
C PRO A 89 -4.67 -1.49 12.70
N ALA A 90 -3.81 -0.53 12.39
CA ALA A 90 -3.35 0.46 13.37
C ALA A 90 -4.48 1.23 14.07
N SER A 91 -5.68 1.27 13.47
CA SER A 91 -6.90 1.85 14.03
C SER A 91 -7.60 1.01 15.10
N SER A 92 -7.09 -0.17 15.44
CA SER A 92 -7.65 -1.03 16.48
C SER A 92 -7.07 -0.76 17.88
N MET A 93 -6.30 0.32 18.03
CA MET A 93 -5.80 0.84 19.32
C MET A 93 -6.78 1.86 19.90
#